data_AF-A0A834VFZ0-F1
#
_entry.id   AF-A0A834VFZ0-F1
#
_cell.length_a   1.000
_cell.length_b   1.000
_cell.length_c   1.000
_cell.angle_alpha   90.00
_cell.angle_beta   90.00
_cell.angle_gamma   90.00
#
_symmetry.space_group_name_H-M   'P 1'
#
loop_
_entity.id
_entity.type
_entity.pdbx_description
1 polymer ?
#
loop_
_entity_poly.entity_id
_entity_poly.type
_entity_poly.pdbx_seq_one_letter_code
_entity_poly.pdbx_strand_id
1 'polypeptide(L)'
;MSREFLLLLILYSLQFFVSIYSLSCVDESGKNVDFWFAIKFPFKKKTRFTKYFDGTRYAFYVAGRTDGWTFSNQTIRDAGSVFEWSSDPWSILNLKVGSKSVMSLYKHPKTSEDIYFKLAQLTNQNVRTETWLRPPGNPMKSNCDHPGTEVENIKRVQLTFQHRKLEASFKSYKDHSKWAVSRVSGYGCVGDLNRAESQTHRGGGVTCIMDSNVWNLFFEITQLVEKCPDDKDPP
;
A
#
# COMPACT_ATOMS: atom_id res chain seq x y z
N MET A 1 -41.16 2.96 -46.04
CA MET A 1 -40.01 3.07 -45.14
C MET A 1 -40.53 2.86 -43.73
N SER A 2 -40.45 1.61 -43.25
CA SER A 2 -41.32 1.04 -42.21
C SER A 2 -40.96 1.54 -40.80
N ARG A 3 -41.99 1.64 -39.93
CA ARG A 3 -41.89 1.96 -38.49
C ARG A 3 -40.86 1.11 -37.72
N GLU A 4 -40.44 -0.01 -38.29
CA GLU A 4 -39.42 -0.91 -37.72
C GLU A 4 -38.01 -0.33 -37.76
N PHE A 5 -37.67 0.51 -38.74
CA PHE A 5 -36.37 1.19 -38.78
C PHE A 5 -36.23 2.26 -37.70
N LEU A 6 -37.34 2.88 -37.28
CA LEU A 6 -37.34 3.90 -36.23
C LEU A 6 -37.13 3.29 -34.83
N LEU A 7 -37.64 2.08 -34.60
CA LEU A 7 -37.43 1.32 -33.36
C LEU A 7 -35.99 0.80 -33.22
N LEU A 8 -35.35 0.39 -34.32
CA LEU A 8 -33.94 -0.01 -34.34
C LEU A 8 -32.98 1.15 -34.02
N LEU A 9 -33.31 2.38 -34.44
CA LEU A 9 -32.54 3.58 -34.09
C LEU A 9 -32.70 3.98 -32.61
N ILE A 10 -33.89 3.78 -32.02
CA ILE A 10 -34.12 4.07 -30.59
C ILE A 10 -33.38 3.07 -29.70
N LEU A 11 -33.27 1.80 -30.09
CA LEU A 11 -32.47 0.80 -29.35
C LEU A 11 -30.96 1.06 -29.43
N TYR A 12 -30.45 1.71 -30.48
CA TYR A 12 -29.05 2.13 -30.57
C TYR A 12 -28.74 3.39 -29.74
N SER A 13 -29.77 4.10 -29.28
CA SER A 13 -29.66 5.32 -28.47
C SER A 13 -29.76 5.09 -26.96
N LEU A 14 -29.84 3.82 -26.51
CA LEU A 14 -29.46 3.45 -25.15
C LEU A 14 -27.94 3.61 -25.02
N GLN A 15 -27.50 4.86 -25.01
CA GLN A 15 -26.21 5.25 -24.47
C GLN A 15 -26.20 4.72 -23.04
N PHE A 16 -25.48 3.61 -22.85
CA PHE A 16 -25.00 3.21 -21.55
C PHE A 16 -24.29 4.44 -20.98
N PHE A 17 -24.95 5.16 -20.08
CA PHE A 17 -24.29 6.11 -19.20
C PHE A 17 -23.38 5.28 -18.31
N VAL A 18 -22.19 4.96 -18.82
CA VAL A 18 -21.10 4.46 -18.01
C VAL A 18 -20.72 5.65 -17.13
N SER A 19 -21.21 5.64 -15.89
CA SER A 19 -20.78 6.60 -14.89
C SER A 19 -19.30 6.34 -14.62
N ILE A 20 -18.43 7.09 -15.29
CA ILE A 20 -17.00 7.06 -15.02
C ILE A 20 -16.80 7.87 -13.74
N TYR A 21 -16.87 7.21 -12.59
CA TYR A 21 -16.45 7.82 -11.34
C TYR A 21 -14.94 8.07 -11.43
N SER A 22 -14.56 9.35 -11.55
CA SER A 22 -13.16 9.74 -11.41
C SER A 22 -12.75 9.56 -9.95
N LEU A 23 -11.60 8.95 -9.72
CA LEU A 23 -10.98 8.98 -8.40
C LEU A 23 -10.68 10.43 -8.04
N SER A 24 -11.07 10.84 -6.84
CA SER A 24 -10.73 12.15 -6.27
C SER A 24 -10.37 12.00 -4.81
N CYS A 25 -9.52 12.89 -4.31
CA CYS A 25 -9.35 13.09 -2.88
C CYS A 25 -10.56 13.87 -2.34
N VAL A 26 -10.78 13.80 -1.02
CA VAL A 26 -11.82 14.58 -0.32
C VAL A 26 -11.13 15.50 0.68
N ASP A 27 -11.48 16.78 0.69
CA ASP A 27 -10.97 17.76 1.66
C ASP A 27 -11.79 17.74 2.98
N GLU A 28 -11.37 18.53 3.98
CA GLU A 28 -12.07 18.60 5.27
C GLU A 28 -13.53 19.11 5.18
N SER A 29 -13.94 19.71 4.05
CA SER A 29 -15.31 20.16 3.82
C SER A 29 -16.18 19.08 3.18
N GLY A 30 -15.62 17.89 2.91
CA GLY A 30 -16.30 16.81 2.20
C GLY A 30 -16.34 17.02 0.69
N LYS A 31 -15.57 17.97 0.14
CA LYS A 31 -15.57 18.27 -1.29
C LYS A 31 -14.49 17.46 -2.01
N ASN A 32 -14.84 16.95 -3.20
CA ASN A 32 -13.89 16.32 -4.10
C ASN A 32 -12.84 17.34 -4.60
N VAL A 33 -11.57 16.96 -4.49
CA VAL A 33 -10.39 17.74 -4.89
C VAL A 33 -9.37 16.82 -5.57
N ASP A 34 -8.52 17.39 -6.42
CA ASP A 34 -7.52 16.59 -7.17
C ASP A 34 -6.49 15.95 -6.23
N PHE A 35 -5.97 16.74 -5.29
CA PHE A 35 -5.08 16.29 -4.24
C PHE A 35 -5.08 17.27 -3.07
N TRP A 36 -4.54 16.83 -1.95
CA TRP A 36 -4.16 17.69 -0.83
C TRP A 36 -2.84 17.18 -0.23
N PHE A 37 -2.13 18.08 0.44
CA PHE A 37 -0.97 17.73 1.27
C PHE A 37 -1.28 18.05 2.72
N ALA A 38 -0.78 17.23 3.64
CA ALA A 38 -0.92 17.50 5.06
C ALA A 38 0.36 17.16 5.82
N ILE A 39 0.76 18.05 6.73
CA ILE A 39 1.95 17.89 7.57
C ILE A 39 1.52 17.87 9.02
N LYS A 40 1.71 16.71 9.66
CA LYS A 40 1.52 16.56 11.10
C LYS A 40 2.66 17.20 11.87
N PHE A 41 2.33 17.97 12.89
CA PHE A 41 3.33 18.59 13.76
C PHE A 41 3.86 17.59 14.80
N PRO A 42 5.15 17.72 15.18
CA PRO A 42 5.75 16.86 16.19
C PRO A 42 5.21 17.18 17.59
N PHE A 43 5.28 16.21 18.48
CA PHE A 43 5.03 16.44 19.90
C PHE A 43 6.18 17.22 20.54
N LYS A 44 5.90 18.36 21.19
CA LYS A 44 6.89 19.16 21.91
C LYS A 44 6.40 19.50 23.32
N LYS A 45 6.99 18.85 24.33
CA LYS A 45 6.65 18.94 25.75
C LYS A 45 6.87 20.32 26.40
N LYS A 46 7.76 21.17 25.86
CA LYS A 46 8.20 22.42 26.50
C LYS A 46 8.20 23.60 25.50
N THR A 47 7.03 24.07 25.11
CA THR A 47 6.90 25.29 24.28
C THR A 47 5.73 26.15 24.77
N ARG A 48 5.75 27.47 24.51
CA ARG A 48 4.58 28.35 24.75
C ARG A 48 3.37 28.00 23.86
N PHE A 49 3.57 27.12 22.88
CA PHE A 49 2.60 26.66 21.89
C PHE A 49 2.27 25.18 22.04
N THR A 50 2.43 24.58 23.23
CA THR A 50 2.20 23.14 23.48
C THR A 50 0.87 22.62 22.91
N LYS A 51 -0.21 23.42 22.96
CA LYS A 51 -1.51 23.05 22.35
C LYS A 51 -1.48 22.82 20.83
N TYR A 52 -0.49 23.38 20.13
CA TYR A 52 -0.28 23.23 18.69
C TYR A 52 0.73 22.12 18.34
N PHE A 53 1.46 21.62 19.34
CA PHE A 53 2.52 20.61 19.19
C PHE A 53 2.27 19.44 20.14
N ASP A 54 1.04 18.96 20.21
CA ASP A 54 0.65 17.77 20.98
C ASP A 54 0.85 16.46 20.19
N GLY A 55 1.43 16.54 18.99
CA GLY A 55 1.67 15.39 18.11
C GLY A 55 0.45 14.94 17.31
N THR A 56 -0.67 15.66 17.42
CA THR A 56 -1.94 15.37 16.72
C THR A 56 -2.44 16.51 15.84
N ARG A 57 -1.87 17.71 15.98
CA ARG A 57 -2.16 18.86 15.10
C ARG A 57 -1.45 18.77 13.77
N TYR A 58 -2.02 19.41 12.75
CA TYR A 58 -1.45 19.45 11.42
C TYR A 58 -1.86 20.72 10.66
N ALA A 59 -1.12 21.02 9.60
CA ALA A 59 -1.54 21.94 8.56
C ALA A 59 -1.71 21.19 7.24
N PHE A 60 -2.57 21.70 6.37
CA PHE A 60 -2.85 21.10 5.08
C PHE A 60 -2.94 22.15 3.97
N TYR A 61 -2.79 21.69 2.74
CA TYR A 61 -2.97 22.44 1.50
C TYR A 61 -3.89 21.64 0.58
N VAL A 62 -4.78 22.32 -0.12
CA VAL A 62 -5.73 21.69 -1.05
C VAL A 62 -5.47 22.23 -2.46
N ALA A 63 -5.47 21.34 -3.45
CA ALA A 63 -5.30 21.71 -4.86
C ALA A 63 -6.27 22.82 -5.29
N GLY A 64 -5.77 23.77 -6.08
CA GLY A 64 -6.54 24.91 -6.58
C GLY A 64 -6.65 26.10 -5.62
N ARG A 65 -6.13 25.99 -4.39
CA ARG A 65 -6.01 27.14 -3.48
C ARG A 65 -4.73 27.95 -3.72
N THR A 66 -4.80 29.27 -3.51
CA THR A 66 -3.68 30.21 -3.69
C THR A 66 -3.17 30.82 -2.38
N ASP A 67 -3.83 30.55 -1.26
CA ASP A 67 -3.53 31.11 0.07
C ASP A 67 -2.50 30.31 0.88
N GLY A 68 -2.08 29.13 0.39
CA GLY A 68 -1.01 28.31 0.99
C GLY A 68 -1.49 27.38 2.10
N TRP A 69 -0.64 27.15 3.10
CA TRP A 69 -0.91 26.20 4.19
C TRP A 69 -2.01 26.70 5.14
N THR A 70 -3.02 25.87 5.39
CA THR A 70 -4.08 26.09 6.37
C THR A 70 -3.80 25.27 7.63
N PHE A 71 -3.78 25.92 8.80
CA PHE A 71 -3.75 25.19 10.08
C PHE A 71 -5.13 24.60 10.36
N SER A 72 -5.22 23.29 10.56
CA SER A 72 -6.52 22.63 10.78
C SER A 72 -7.04 22.88 12.20
N ASN A 73 -8.35 23.12 12.32
CA ASN A 73 -9.01 23.11 13.62
C ASN A 73 -9.21 21.68 14.16
N GLN A 74 -9.04 20.68 13.30
CA GLN A 74 -9.16 19.27 13.62
C GLN A 74 -7.82 18.68 14.07
N THR A 75 -7.87 17.56 14.78
CA THR A 75 -6.72 16.67 15.02
C THR A 75 -6.70 15.56 13.98
N ILE A 76 -5.57 14.87 13.83
CA ILE A 76 -5.47 13.65 13.00
C ILE A 76 -6.36 12.49 13.48
N ARG A 77 -7.08 12.66 14.61
CA ARG A 77 -7.96 11.67 15.21
C ARG A 77 -9.43 12.01 15.02
N ASP A 78 -9.74 13.22 14.57
CA ASP A 78 -11.11 13.69 14.43
C ASP A 78 -11.71 13.17 13.12
N ALA A 79 -12.99 12.81 13.15
CA ALA A 79 -13.77 12.53 11.94
C ALA A 79 -13.93 13.83 11.15
N GLY A 80 -13.79 13.78 9.82
CA GLY A 80 -13.74 14.93 8.92
C GLY A 80 -12.33 15.50 8.72
N SER A 81 -11.31 14.99 9.40
CA SER A 81 -9.92 15.42 9.18
C SER A 81 -9.43 14.89 7.83
N VAL A 82 -8.45 15.54 7.19
CA VAL A 82 -7.83 14.96 5.99
C VAL A 82 -7.09 13.65 6.28
N PHE A 83 -6.85 13.35 7.57
CA PHE A 83 -6.31 12.09 8.06
C PHE A 83 -7.41 11.15 8.56
N GLU A 84 -8.70 11.42 8.31
CA GLU A 84 -9.78 10.58 8.79
C GLU A 84 -9.55 9.13 8.33
N TRP A 85 -9.47 8.25 9.32
CA TRP A 85 -9.25 6.84 9.10
C TRP A 85 -10.59 6.13 9.02
N SER A 86 -10.72 5.17 8.10
CA SER A 86 -11.80 4.18 8.24
C SER A 86 -11.69 3.52 9.62
N SER A 87 -12.83 3.31 10.26
CA SER A 87 -12.89 2.52 11.50
C SER A 87 -12.66 1.03 11.25
N ASP A 88 -12.70 0.61 9.98
CA ASP A 88 -12.44 -0.74 9.52
C ASP A 88 -10.98 -1.14 9.77
N PRO A 89 -10.72 -2.42 10.10
CA PRO A 89 -9.36 -2.92 10.28
C PRO A 89 -8.52 -2.85 9.00
N TRP A 90 -9.17 -2.81 7.83
CA TRP A 90 -8.57 -2.88 6.51
C TRP A 90 -9.27 -1.93 5.54
N SER A 91 -8.50 -1.18 4.76
CA SER A 91 -9.00 -0.44 3.60
C SER A 91 -8.31 -0.97 2.35
N ILE A 92 -9.11 -1.31 1.32
CA ILE A 92 -8.59 -1.83 0.04
C ILE A 92 -9.01 -0.85 -1.05
N LEU A 93 -8.03 -0.35 -1.80
CA LEU A 93 -8.24 0.54 -2.93
C LEU A 93 -7.69 -0.14 -4.20
N ASN A 94 -8.58 -0.41 -5.15
CA ASN A 94 -8.22 -0.95 -6.45
C ASN A 94 -8.25 0.16 -7.49
N LEU A 95 -7.13 0.37 -8.16
CA LEU A 95 -6.88 1.43 -9.13
C LEU A 95 -6.46 0.85 -10.47
N LYS A 96 -6.62 1.64 -11.53
CA LYS A 96 -6.00 1.41 -12.83
C LYS A 96 -5.08 2.57 -13.16
N VAL A 97 -3.83 2.27 -13.46
CA VAL A 97 -2.83 3.24 -13.95
C VAL A 97 -2.44 2.83 -15.36
N GLY A 98 -2.95 3.55 -16.36
CA GLY A 98 -2.90 3.10 -17.75
C GLY A 98 -3.60 1.75 -17.90
N SER A 99 -2.89 0.75 -18.42
CA SER A 99 -3.39 -0.64 -18.57
C SER A 99 -3.12 -1.53 -17.35
N LYS A 100 -2.46 -1.03 -16.30
CA LYS A 100 -2.02 -1.82 -15.15
C LYS A 100 -3.00 -1.68 -14.00
N SER A 101 -3.33 -2.81 -13.38
CA SER A 101 -4.08 -2.83 -12.12
C SER A 101 -3.12 -2.57 -10.96
N VAL A 102 -3.52 -1.70 -10.04
CA VAL A 102 -2.80 -1.37 -8.81
C VAL A 102 -3.73 -1.61 -7.63
N MET A 103 -3.27 -2.32 -6.62
CA MET A 103 -4.01 -2.54 -5.38
C MET A 103 -3.24 -1.92 -4.22
N SER A 104 -3.89 -1.05 -3.47
CA SER A 104 -3.36 -0.49 -2.23
C SER A 104 -4.16 -1.03 -1.05
N LEU A 105 -3.46 -1.69 -0.12
CA LEU A 105 -4.02 -2.22 1.12
C LEU A 105 -3.48 -1.39 2.28
N TYR A 106 -4.38 -0.87 3.10
CA TYR A 106 -4.04 -0.19 4.34
C TYR A 106 -4.49 -0.99 5.55
N LYS A 107 -3.60 -1.14 6.52
CA LYS A 107 -3.85 -1.76 7.83
C LYS A 107 -4.14 -0.68 8.87
N HIS A 108 -5.25 -0.79 9.59
CA HIS A 108 -5.52 0.07 10.74
C HIS A 108 -4.73 -0.41 11.99
N PRO A 109 -4.23 0.49 12.85
CA PRO A 109 -3.57 0.14 14.12
C PRO A 109 -4.38 -0.74 15.12
N LYS A 110 -5.66 -0.99 14.84
CA LYS A 110 -6.59 -1.75 15.71
C LYS A 110 -6.47 -3.25 15.50
N THR A 111 -6.00 -3.67 14.33
CA THR A 111 -5.71 -5.08 14.06
C THR A 111 -4.22 -5.34 14.25
N SER A 112 -3.88 -6.48 14.86
CA SER A 112 -2.50 -6.94 15.02
C SER A 112 -2.02 -7.82 13.87
N GLU A 113 -2.91 -8.20 12.95
CA GLU A 113 -2.63 -9.11 11.83
C GLU A 113 -1.51 -8.59 10.92
N ASP A 114 -0.71 -9.51 10.39
CA ASP A 114 0.37 -9.21 9.45
C ASP A 114 -0.23 -8.73 8.11
N ILE A 115 0.11 -7.51 7.70
CA ILE A 115 -0.37 -6.92 6.44
C ILE A 115 0.00 -7.78 5.22
N TYR A 116 1.15 -8.46 5.27
CA TYR A 116 1.59 -9.32 4.18
C TYR A 116 0.83 -10.66 4.16
N PHE A 117 0.39 -11.14 5.33
CA PHE A 117 -0.51 -12.29 5.39
C PHE A 117 -1.90 -11.94 4.86
N LYS A 118 -2.42 -10.76 5.22
CA LYS A 118 -3.67 -10.27 4.63
C LYS A 118 -3.57 -10.11 3.11
N LEU A 119 -2.44 -9.61 2.61
CA LEU A 119 -2.16 -9.52 1.17
C LEU A 119 -2.15 -10.90 0.51
N ALA A 120 -1.51 -11.89 1.11
CA ALA A 120 -1.48 -13.27 0.62
C ALA A 120 -2.89 -13.85 0.52
N GLN A 121 -3.72 -13.65 1.55
CA GLN A 121 -5.13 -14.06 1.55
C GLN A 121 -5.95 -13.38 0.45
N LEU A 122 -5.82 -12.06 0.29
CA LEU A 122 -6.57 -11.30 -0.71
C LEU A 122 -6.20 -11.68 -2.14
N THR A 123 -4.96 -12.07 -2.37
CA THR A 123 -4.44 -12.44 -3.69
C THR A 123 -4.44 -13.94 -3.95
N ASN A 124 -4.82 -14.73 -2.93
CA ASN A 124 -4.78 -16.19 -2.92
C ASN A 124 -3.44 -16.75 -3.42
N GLN A 125 -2.34 -16.16 -2.95
CA GLN A 125 -0.98 -16.50 -3.36
C GLN A 125 -0.03 -16.38 -2.17
N ASN A 126 0.95 -17.28 -2.13
CA ASN A 126 2.09 -17.13 -1.24
C ASN A 126 2.94 -15.90 -1.64
N VAL A 127 3.53 -15.26 -0.64
CA VAL A 127 4.25 -13.98 -0.80
C VAL A 127 5.63 -14.06 -0.18
N ARG A 128 6.63 -13.50 -0.87
CA ARG A 128 7.96 -13.25 -0.32
C ARG A 128 8.09 -11.80 0.09
N THR A 129 8.67 -11.54 1.24
CA THR A 129 8.78 -10.19 1.80
C THR A 129 10.22 -9.85 2.18
N GLU A 130 10.70 -8.71 1.69
CA GLU A 130 11.91 -8.07 2.19
C GLU A 130 11.47 -7.02 3.20
N THR A 131 11.81 -7.23 4.47
CA THR A 131 11.61 -6.24 5.53
C THR A 131 12.79 -6.24 6.48
N TRP A 132 12.90 -5.23 7.34
CA TRP A 132 14.05 -5.11 8.23
C TRP A 132 14.05 -6.21 9.32
N LEU A 133 14.88 -7.24 9.14
CA LEU A 133 14.96 -8.40 10.03
C LEU A 133 15.94 -8.21 11.20
N ARG A 134 16.02 -7.00 11.76
CA ARG A 134 16.98 -6.62 12.79
C ARG A 134 16.30 -6.28 14.13
N PRO A 135 16.81 -6.76 15.27
CA PRO A 135 16.47 -6.24 16.59
C PRO A 135 17.03 -4.82 16.81
N PRO A 136 16.38 -3.94 17.59
CA PRO A 136 15.20 -4.20 18.42
C PRO A 136 13.90 -4.13 17.60
N GLY A 137 12.99 -5.07 17.81
CA GLY A 137 11.71 -5.10 17.11
C GLY A 137 11.04 -6.47 17.04
N ASN A 138 11.79 -7.54 17.33
CA ASN A 138 11.42 -8.95 17.22
C ASN A 138 10.84 -9.28 15.83
N PRO A 139 11.71 -9.43 14.81
CA PRO A 139 11.28 -9.86 13.48
C PRO A 139 10.51 -11.18 13.56
N MET A 140 9.38 -11.25 12.87
CA MET A 140 8.56 -12.45 12.79
C MET A 140 9.27 -13.49 11.90
N LYS A 141 9.03 -14.78 12.17
CA LYS A 141 9.43 -15.86 11.26
C LYS A 141 8.51 -15.89 10.03
N SER A 142 8.89 -16.69 9.03
CA SER A 142 7.97 -16.99 7.93
C SER A 142 6.69 -17.61 8.49
N ASN A 143 5.54 -17.23 7.93
CA ASN A 143 4.25 -17.77 8.32
C ASN A 143 3.86 -18.86 7.32
N CYS A 144 3.87 -20.10 7.79
CA CYS A 144 3.64 -21.31 6.99
C CYS A 144 2.37 -22.06 7.41
N ASP A 145 1.54 -21.44 8.25
CA ASP A 145 0.40 -22.11 8.87
C ASP A 145 -0.79 -22.26 7.89
N HIS A 146 -0.72 -21.62 6.72
CA HIS A 146 -1.82 -21.52 5.77
C HIS A 146 -1.37 -21.77 4.33
N PRO A 147 -1.32 -23.03 3.88
CA PRO A 147 -0.94 -23.40 2.53
C PRO A 147 -1.72 -22.61 1.46
N GLY A 148 -1.00 -22.06 0.48
CA GLY A 148 -1.56 -21.20 -0.57
C GLY A 148 -1.68 -19.71 -0.21
N THR A 149 -1.41 -19.33 1.05
CA THR A 149 -1.35 -17.92 1.51
C THR A 149 -0.17 -17.67 2.46
N GLU A 150 0.92 -18.41 2.26
CA GLU A 150 2.10 -18.36 3.11
C GLU A 150 2.89 -17.06 2.92
N VAL A 151 3.63 -16.64 3.95
CA VAL A 151 4.45 -15.43 3.91
C VAL A 151 5.88 -15.74 4.30
N GLU A 152 6.76 -15.78 3.30
CA GLU A 152 8.17 -16.14 3.44
C GLU A 152 9.05 -14.89 3.60
N ASN A 153 9.96 -14.91 4.58
CA ASN A 153 10.95 -13.85 4.74
C ASN A 153 12.12 -14.02 3.76
N ILE A 154 12.40 -12.98 2.99
CA ILE A 154 13.68 -12.85 2.29
C ILE A 154 14.76 -12.56 3.36
N LYS A 155 15.89 -13.27 3.28
CA LYS A 155 17.05 -13.13 4.16
C LYS A 155 18.23 -12.45 3.46
N ARG A 156 18.26 -12.49 2.13
CA ARG A 156 19.31 -11.88 1.32
C ARG A 156 18.77 -11.50 -0.05
N VAL A 157 19.16 -10.33 -0.51
CA VAL A 157 18.87 -9.79 -1.85
C VAL A 157 20.17 -9.77 -2.65
N GLN A 158 20.09 -10.06 -3.95
CA GLN A 158 21.19 -9.91 -4.90
C GLN A 158 20.72 -9.17 -6.15
N LEU A 159 21.44 -8.12 -6.53
CA LEU A 159 21.17 -7.30 -7.70
C LEU A 159 22.31 -7.45 -8.70
N THR A 160 21.97 -7.69 -9.95
CA THR A 160 22.89 -7.70 -11.09
C THR A 160 22.49 -6.59 -12.06
N PHE A 161 23.40 -5.68 -12.37
CA PHE A 161 23.09 -4.50 -13.19
C PHE A 161 23.42 -4.73 -14.66
N GLN A 162 22.43 -4.63 -15.56
CA GLN A 162 22.60 -4.97 -16.99
C GLN A 162 23.77 -4.25 -17.69
N HIS A 163 24.10 -3.03 -17.28
CA HIS A 163 25.09 -2.18 -17.96
C HIS A 163 26.46 -2.11 -17.28
N ARG A 164 26.68 -2.88 -16.20
CA ARG A 164 27.96 -2.95 -15.50
C ARG A 164 28.16 -4.37 -15.01
N LYS A 165 29.39 -4.91 -15.06
CA LYS A 165 29.76 -6.14 -14.31
C LYS A 165 29.81 -5.84 -12.81
N LEU A 166 28.72 -5.30 -12.28
CA LEU A 166 28.54 -4.90 -10.90
C LEU A 166 27.42 -5.76 -10.33
N GLU A 167 27.71 -6.34 -9.17
CA GLU A 167 26.75 -7.05 -8.36
C GLU A 167 26.69 -6.40 -6.98
N ALA A 168 25.50 -6.34 -6.41
CA ALA A 168 25.30 -5.92 -5.02
C ALA A 168 24.53 -7.02 -4.29
N SER A 169 25.04 -7.47 -3.14
CA SER A 169 24.35 -8.44 -2.29
C SER A 169 24.37 -7.95 -0.85
N PHE A 170 23.22 -8.03 -0.19
CA PHE A 170 23.08 -7.63 1.20
C PHE A 170 22.03 -8.48 1.92
N LYS A 171 22.23 -8.62 3.23
CA LYS A 171 21.29 -9.30 4.12
C LYS A 171 20.16 -8.33 4.48
N SER A 172 18.93 -8.81 4.55
CA SER A 172 17.75 -8.04 4.98
C SER A 172 17.88 -7.49 6.41
N TYR A 173 18.78 -8.06 7.22
CA TYR A 173 19.20 -7.51 8.50
C TYR A 173 19.79 -6.08 8.41
N LYS A 174 20.37 -5.71 7.26
CA LYS A 174 20.99 -4.41 7.01
C LYS A 174 20.12 -3.49 6.12
N ASP A 175 18.93 -3.93 5.76
CA ASP A 175 18.07 -3.21 4.82
C ASP A 175 16.78 -2.72 5.50
N HIS A 176 16.41 -1.46 5.26
CA HIS A 176 15.20 -0.83 5.83
C HIS A 176 14.03 -0.78 4.84
N SER A 177 14.24 -1.24 3.61
CA SER A 177 13.23 -1.42 2.57
C SER A 177 12.16 -2.38 3.03
N LYS A 178 10.99 -2.20 2.45
CA LYS A 178 9.79 -2.98 2.73
C LYS A 178 9.09 -3.20 1.43
N TRP A 179 9.21 -4.41 0.92
CA TRP A 179 8.57 -4.79 -0.33
C TRP A 179 8.17 -6.25 -0.28
N ALA A 180 7.27 -6.60 -1.19
CA ALA A 180 6.75 -7.94 -1.33
C ALA A 180 6.65 -8.33 -2.79
N VAL A 181 6.70 -9.63 -3.07
CA VAL A 181 6.51 -10.18 -4.40
C VAL A 181 5.75 -11.49 -4.28
N SER A 182 4.78 -11.72 -5.18
CA SER A 182 4.08 -13.00 -5.23
C SER A 182 5.02 -14.13 -5.66
N ARG A 183 4.82 -15.35 -5.15
CA ARG A 183 5.65 -16.50 -5.56
C ARG A 183 5.40 -16.92 -7.01
N VAL A 184 4.18 -16.74 -7.51
CA VAL A 184 3.82 -16.96 -8.92
C VAL A 184 3.69 -15.61 -9.61
N SER A 185 3.94 -15.54 -10.93
CA SER A 185 3.81 -14.32 -11.72
C SER A 185 2.49 -13.61 -11.44
N GLY A 186 2.58 -12.43 -10.81
CA GLY A 186 1.41 -11.70 -10.35
C GLY A 186 1.72 -10.24 -10.09
N TYR A 187 2.49 -9.95 -9.05
CA TYR A 187 2.71 -8.59 -8.60
C TYR A 187 4.02 -8.37 -7.83
N GLY A 188 4.49 -7.13 -7.88
CA GLY A 188 5.46 -6.58 -6.93
C GLY A 188 4.81 -5.46 -6.11
N CYS A 189 5.21 -5.32 -4.85
CA CYS A 189 4.65 -4.33 -3.93
C CYS A 189 5.73 -3.57 -3.18
N VAL A 190 5.42 -2.35 -2.78
CA VAL A 190 6.18 -1.55 -1.80
C VAL A 190 5.28 -1.19 -0.62
N GLY A 191 5.84 -1.06 0.58
CA GLY A 191 5.03 -0.75 1.76
C GLY A 191 5.81 -0.09 2.89
N ASP A 192 5.13 0.08 4.03
CA ASP A 192 5.60 0.94 5.11
C ASP A 192 5.84 0.20 6.44
N LEU A 193 5.37 -1.05 6.56
CA LEU A 193 5.50 -1.87 7.76
C LEU A 193 6.58 -2.95 7.61
N ASN A 194 7.38 -3.15 8.67
CA ASN A 194 8.20 -4.36 8.77
C ASN A 194 7.36 -5.54 9.27
N ARG A 195 7.79 -6.78 8.98
CA ARG A 195 7.28 -7.99 9.64
C ARG A 195 7.94 -8.19 11.00
N ALA A 196 7.49 -7.43 11.99
CA ALA A 196 8.07 -7.45 13.34
C ALA A 196 6.98 -7.22 14.40
N GLU A 197 7.08 -7.89 15.56
CA GLU A 197 6.07 -7.81 16.64
C GLU A 197 5.80 -6.35 17.07
N SER A 198 6.87 -5.56 17.18
CA SER A 198 6.81 -4.12 17.50
C SER A 198 5.98 -3.28 16.51
N GLN A 199 5.68 -3.79 15.31
CA GLN A 199 4.91 -3.10 14.27
C GLN A 199 3.45 -3.56 14.23
N THR A 200 3.06 -4.58 15.00
CA THR A 200 1.70 -5.15 14.97
C THR A 200 0.63 -4.12 15.33
N HIS A 201 0.94 -3.18 16.23
CA HIS A 201 0.05 -2.09 16.65
C HIS A 201 0.21 -0.80 15.84
N ARG A 202 0.92 -0.85 14.70
CA ARG A 202 1.08 0.31 13.81
C ARG A 202 0.19 0.16 12.59
N GLY A 203 -0.37 1.30 12.18
CA GLY A 203 -1.00 1.42 10.88
C GLY A 203 0.05 1.64 9.79
N GLY A 204 -0.27 1.23 8.57
CA GLY A 204 0.61 1.38 7.41
C GLY A 204 0.03 0.70 6.18
N GLY A 205 0.64 0.98 5.02
CA GLY A 205 0.18 0.49 3.74
C GLY A 205 1.13 -0.50 3.06
N VAL A 206 0.58 -1.23 2.10
CA VAL A 206 1.30 -1.91 1.03
C VAL A 206 0.58 -1.65 -0.28
N THR A 207 1.32 -1.24 -1.31
CA THR A 207 0.77 -0.98 -2.65
C THR A 207 1.46 -1.86 -3.66
N CYS A 208 0.66 -2.59 -4.42
CA CYS A 208 1.07 -3.62 -5.36
C CYS A 208 0.66 -3.24 -6.78
N ILE A 209 1.53 -3.50 -7.75
CA ILE A 209 1.22 -3.38 -9.17
C ILE A 209 1.20 -4.76 -9.82
N MET A 210 0.14 -5.04 -10.57
CA MET A 210 -0.02 -6.26 -11.36
C MET A 210 0.71 -6.09 -12.69
N ASP A 211 2.02 -6.32 -12.69
CA ASP A 211 2.88 -6.20 -13.85
C ASP A 211 3.97 -7.27 -13.84
N SER A 212 4.05 -8.08 -14.90
CA SER A 212 4.99 -9.20 -14.99
C SER A 212 6.45 -8.77 -15.02
N ASN A 213 6.76 -7.61 -15.61
CA ASN A 213 8.13 -7.11 -15.65
C ASN A 213 8.56 -6.64 -14.26
N VAL A 214 7.69 -5.90 -13.56
CA VAL A 214 7.95 -5.50 -12.16
C VAL A 214 8.04 -6.71 -11.25
N TRP A 215 7.13 -7.68 -11.38
CA TRP A 215 7.21 -8.94 -10.64
C TRP A 215 8.55 -9.63 -10.88
N ASN A 216 8.98 -9.77 -12.13
CA ASN A 216 10.24 -10.43 -12.46
C ASN A 216 11.45 -9.73 -11.82
N LEU A 217 11.49 -8.39 -11.88
CA LEU A 217 12.56 -7.60 -11.26
C LEU A 217 12.65 -7.83 -9.74
N PHE A 218 11.51 -7.93 -9.05
CA PHE A 218 11.49 -8.16 -7.60
C PHE A 218 11.77 -9.62 -7.25
N PHE A 219 11.31 -10.55 -8.08
CA PHE A 219 11.47 -11.98 -7.86
C PHE A 219 12.93 -12.43 -8.09
N GLU A 220 13.55 -11.99 -9.19
CA GLU A 220 14.94 -12.36 -9.54
C GLU A 220 15.97 -11.91 -8.50
N ILE A 221 15.70 -10.81 -7.79
CA ILE A 221 16.62 -10.31 -6.77
C ILE A 221 16.51 -11.06 -5.44
N THR A 222 15.56 -11.99 -5.29
CA THR A 222 15.42 -12.83 -4.10
C THR A 222 16.49 -13.93 -4.08
N GLN A 223 17.52 -13.78 -3.25
CA GLN A 223 18.65 -14.71 -3.23
C GLN A 223 18.51 -15.83 -2.19
N LEU A 224 18.16 -15.47 -0.95
CA LEU A 224 17.99 -16.43 0.15
C LEU A 224 16.69 -16.14 0.87
N VAL A 225 15.89 -17.18 1.10
CA VAL A 225 14.56 -17.10 1.71
C VAL A 225 14.48 -18.08 2.89
N GLU A 226 13.85 -17.65 3.98
CA GLU A 226 13.37 -18.56 5.03
C GLU A 226 12.09 -19.20 4.50
N LYS A 227 12.26 -20.31 3.79
CA LYS A 227 11.17 -20.96 3.08
C LYS A 227 10.25 -21.73 4.02
N CYS A 228 8.99 -21.84 3.62
CA CYS A 228 8.08 -22.78 4.24
C CYS A 228 8.40 -24.22 3.80
N PRO A 229 8.21 -25.25 4.67
CA PRO A 229 8.66 -26.61 4.38
C PRO A 229 8.02 -27.25 3.15
N ASP A 230 6.76 -26.90 2.87
CA ASP A 230 5.95 -27.52 1.82
C ASP A 230 6.10 -26.82 0.45
N ASP A 231 6.84 -25.71 0.43
CA ASP A 231 6.93 -24.81 -0.71
C ASP A 231 8.16 -25.10 -1.59
N LYS A 232 7.92 -25.71 -2.77
CA LYS A 232 8.93 -25.82 -3.85
C LYS A 232 8.92 -24.56 -4.70
N ASP A 233 10.09 -24.03 -5.04
CA ASP A 233 10.16 -22.88 -5.96
C ASP A 233 9.50 -23.25 -7.29
N PRO A 234 8.75 -22.32 -7.92
CA PRO A 234 8.34 -22.51 -9.30
C PRO A 234 9.59 -22.70 -10.18
N PRO A 235 9.49 -23.53 -11.24
CA PRO A 235 10.58 -23.78 -12.17
C PRO A 235 11.03 -22.51 -12.91
#